data_AF-A6MLE2-F1
#
_entry.id   AF-A6MLE2-F1
#
_cell.length_a   1.000
_cell.length_b   1.000
_cell.length_c   1.000
_cell.angle_alpha   90.00
_cell.angle_beta   90.00
_cell.angle_gamma   90.00
#
_symmetry.space_group_name_H-M   'P 1'
#
loop_
_entity.id
_entity.type
_entity.pdbx_description
1 polymer ?
#
loop_
_entity_poly.entity_id
_entity_poly.type
_entity_poly.pdbx_seq_one_letter_code
_entity_poly.pdbx_strand_id
1 'polypeptide(L)'
;CSTDFKTTRSREQVLRVFEDFVQGDAEVLRRYLNRLQQIRDTLEVSEFFRRHEVIGSSLLFVHDHCHRAGVWLIDFGKTTPLPDGQILDHRRPWEEGNREDGYLLGLDNLIAILASLAER
;
A
#
# COMPACT_ATOMS: atom_id res chain seq x y z
N CYS A 1 4.95 -18.11 -10.01
CA CYS A 1 4.26 -17.03 -9.28
C CYS A 1 2.89 -17.54 -8.84
N SER A 2 2.38 -17.09 -7.68
CA SER A 2 1.04 -17.47 -7.20
C SER A 2 0.12 -16.25 -7.32
N THR A 3 -1.14 -16.49 -7.68
CA THR A 3 -2.21 -15.48 -7.59
C THR A 3 -3.30 -15.92 -6.61
N ASP A 4 -3.04 -16.98 -5.83
CA ASP A 4 -4.02 -17.61 -4.95
C ASP A 4 -4.10 -16.92 -3.58
N PHE A 5 -4.71 -15.73 -3.57
CA PHE A 5 -4.90 -14.92 -2.37
C PHE A 5 -6.38 -14.59 -2.13
N LYS A 6 -7.31 -15.30 -2.78
CA LYS A 6 -8.76 -14.97 -2.78
C LYS A 6 -9.37 -15.04 -1.37
N THR A 7 -8.76 -15.84 -0.48
CA THR A 7 -9.20 -16.05 0.90
C THR A 7 -8.19 -15.55 1.94
N THR A 8 -7.11 -14.88 1.50
CA THR A 8 -6.15 -14.22 2.38
C THR A 8 -6.81 -12.97 2.96
N ARG A 9 -7.14 -13.00 4.25
CA ARG A 9 -7.96 -11.95 4.87
C ARG A 9 -7.43 -11.46 6.21
N SER A 10 -7.03 -12.35 7.12
CA SER A 10 -6.57 -11.94 8.45
C SER A 10 -5.20 -11.27 8.36
N ARG A 11 -4.90 -10.41 9.34
CA ARG A 11 -3.61 -9.74 9.45
C ARG A 11 -2.45 -10.74 9.45
N GLU A 12 -2.61 -11.85 10.16
CA GLU A 12 -1.62 -12.93 10.27
C GLU A 12 -1.43 -13.67 8.94
N GLN A 13 -2.51 -13.88 8.17
CA GLN A 13 -2.41 -14.49 6.85
C GLN A 13 -1.63 -13.59 5.89
N VAL A 14 -1.90 -12.29 5.89
CA VAL A 14 -1.16 -11.31 5.07
C VAL A 14 0.31 -11.26 5.50
N LEU A 15 0.58 -11.22 6.81
CA LEU A 15 1.93 -11.23 7.35
C LEU A 15 2.72 -12.45 6.88
N ARG A 16 2.13 -13.66 6.93
CA ARG A 16 2.78 -14.89 6.44
C ARG A 16 3.12 -14.82 4.96
N VAL A 17 2.24 -14.24 4.14
CA VAL A 17 2.54 -14.06 2.71
C VAL A 17 3.76 -13.16 2.52
N PHE A 18 3.89 -12.09 3.31
CA PHE A 18 5.08 -11.24 3.26
C PHE A 18 6.33 -11.92 3.82
N GLU A 19 6.21 -12.69 4.89
CA GLU A 19 7.27 -13.52 5.48
C GLU A 19 7.85 -14.49 4.44
N ASP A 20 6.98 -15.22 3.74
CA ASP A 20 7.36 -16.12 2.64
C ASP A 20 7.94 -15.35 1.44
N PHE A 21 7.41 -14.17 1.13
CA PHE A 21 7.84 -13.35 -0.01
C PHE A 21 9.24 -12.73 0.17
N VAL A 22 9.58 -12.29 1.39
CA VAL A 22 10.89 -11.71 1.70
C VAL A 22 11.95 -12.76 2.05
N GLN A 23 11.54 -14.02 2.30
CA GLN A 23 12.44 -15.16 2.54
C GLN A 23 13.47 -14.91 3.66
N GLY A 24 13.09 -14.17 4.71
CA GLY A 24 13.97 -13.81 5.82
C GLY A 24 15.01 -12.72 5.52
N ASP A 25 14.94 -12.07 4.36
CA ASP A 25 15.84 -10.97 4.01
C ASP A 25 15.46 -9.67 4.74
N ALA A 26 16.14 -9.44 5.87
CA ALA A 26 15.92 -8.27 6.72
C ALA A 26 16.26 -6.94 6.01
N GLU A 27 17.21 -6.93 5.08
CA GLU A 27 17.60 -5.71 4.35
C GLU A 27 16.51 -5.32 3.33
N VAL A 28 15.94 -6.30 2.63
CA VAL A 28 14.78 -6.10 1.75
C VAL A 28 13.58 -5.58 2.55
N LEU A 29 13.27 -6.21 3.68
CA LEU A 29 12.14 -5.79 4.52
C LEU A 29 12.30 -4.35 5.03
N ARG A 30 13.51 -4.00 5.50
CA ARG A 30 13.86 -2.63 5.92
C ARG A 30 13.69 -1.62 4.79
N ARG A 31 14.13 -1.97 3.57
CA ARG A 31 13.98 -1.10 2.39
C ARG A 31 12.52 -0.92 1.98
N TYR A 32 11.71 -1.97 2.05
CA TYR A 32 10.27 -1.87 1.83
C TYR A 32 9.60 -0.95 2.83
N LEU A 33 9.89 -1.08 4.13
CA LEU A 33 9.35 -0.20 5.16
C LEU A 33 9.70 1.27 4.90
N ASN A 34 10.99 1.56 4.68
CA ASN A 34 11.44 2.91 4.37
C ASN A 34 10.75 3.48 3.12
N ARG A 35 10.59 2.64 2.08
CA ARG A 35 9.95 3.04 0.83
C ARG A 35 8.45 3.31 1.02
N LEU A 36 7.74 2.49 1.80
CA LEU A 36 6.32 2.70 2.09
C LEU A 36 6.09 3.95 2.92
N GLN A 37 6.95 4.24 3.91
CA GLN A 37 6.91 5.48 4.67
C GLN A 37 7.10 6.70 3.76
N GLN A 38 8.12 6.66 2.88
CA GLN A 38 8.34 7.73 1.91
C GLN A 38 7.15 7.92 0.95
N ILE A 39 6.54 6.81 0.50
CA ILE A 39 5.32 6.85 -0.32
C ILE A 39 4.20 7.53 0.45
N ARG A 40 3.93 7.12 1.69
CA ARG A 40 2.89 7.73 2.54
C ARG A 40 3.10 9.24 2.67
N ASP A 41 4.30 9.66 3.06
CA ASP A 41 4.63 11.07 3.25
C ASP A 41 4.45 11.88 1.93
N THR A 42 4.78 11.26 0.79
CA THR A 42 4.57 11.87 -0.53
C THR A 42 3.08 11.99 -0.89
N LEU A 43 2.28 10.96 -0.58
CA LEU A 43 0.85 10.95 -0.86
C LEU A 43 0.09 11.97 0.00
N GLU A 44 0.47 12.13 1.26
CA GLU A 44 -0.16 13.09 2.19
C GLU A 44 -0.04 14.55 1.75
N VAL A 45 1.01 14.90 1.01
CA VAL A 45 1.22 16.25 0.47
C VAL A 45 0.90 16.37 -1.02
N SER A 46 0.47 15.29 -1.66
CA SER A 46 0.26 15.25 -3.11
C SER A 46 -1.07 15.91 -3.50
N GLU A 47 -0.97 16.98 -4.29
CA GLU A 47 -2.12 17.64 -4.93
C GLU A 47 -2.92 16.70 -5.82
N PHE A 48 -2.24 15.80 -6.52
CA PHE A 48 -2.90 14.79 -7.34
C PHE A 48 -3.71 13.86 -6.44
N PHE A 49 -3.06 13.27 -5.44
CA PHE A 49 -3.66 12.24 -4.61
C PHE A 49 -4.91 12.75 -3.90
N ARG A 50 -4.81 13.88 -3.18
CA ARG A 50 -5.93 14.46 -2.44
C ARG A 50 -7.15 14.82 -3.30
N ARG A 51 -6.96 15.00 -4.62
CA ARG A 51 -7.99 15.40 -5.59
C ARG A 51 -8.51 14.26 -6.45
N HIS A 52 -8.07 13.02 -6.22
CA HIS A 52 -8.49 11.86 -7.00
C HIS A 52 -9.04 10.77 -6.10
N GLU A 53 -10.09 10.09 -6.55
CA GLU A 53 -10.49 8.80 -6.01
C GLU A 53 -9.60 7.72 -6.64
N VAL A 54 -8.77 7.06 -5.83
CA VAL A 54 -7.70 6.16 -6.29
C VAL A 54 -8.10 4.69 -6.15
N ILE A 55 -9.03 4.26 -6.99
CA ILE A 55 -9.58 2.90 -6.97
C ILE A 55 -8.85 1.98 -7.94
N GLY A 56 -8.65 0.71 -7.53
CA GLY A 56 -8.15 -0.36 -8.40
C GLY A 56 -6.66 -0.27 -8.74
N SER A 57 -5.94 0.69 -8.16
CA SER A 57 -4.48 0.77 -8.25
C SER A 57 -3.81 -0.25 -7.32
N SER A 58 -2.52 -0.50 -7.52
CA SER A 58 -1.74 -1.45 -6.72
C SER A 58 -0.38 -0.89 -6.32
N LEU A 59 0.18 -1.43 -5.24
CA LEU A 59 1.59 -1.26 -4.89
C LEU A 59 2.37 -2.46 -5.41
N LEU A 60 3.31 -2.22 -6.32
CA LEU A 60 4.17 -3.25 -6.88
C LEU A 60 5.47 -3.33 -6.08
N PHE A 61 5.64 -4.43 -5.35
CA PHE A 61 6.86 -4.75 -4.61
C PHE A 61 7.81 -5.55 -5.51
N VAL A 62 9.05 -5.08 -5.64
CA VAL A 62 10.10 -5.78 -6.39
C VAL A 62 11.35 -5.82 -5.54
N HIS A 63 11.93 -7.01 -5.37
CA HIS A 63 13.25 -7.18 -4.79
C HIS A 63 14.10 -8.19 -5.57
N ASP A 64 15.41 -8.18 -5.34
CA ASP A 64 16.33 -9.17 -5.88
C ASP A 64 17.29 -9.74 -4.82
N HIS A 65 18.04 -10.77 -5.22
CA HIS A 65 19.04 -11.43 -4.38
C HIS A 65 20.24 -10.53 -4.01
N CYS A 66 20.37 -9.34 -4.61
CA CYS A 66 21.35 -8.33 -4.22
C CYS A 66 20.78 -7.36 -3.17
N HIS A 67 19.67 -7.72 -2.53
CA HIS A 67 18.95 -6.92 -1.54
C HIS A 67 18.42 -5.58 -2.10
N ARG A 68 18.34 -5.42 -3.44
CA ARG A 68 17.68 -4.24 -4.02
C ARG A 68 16.19 -4.42 -3.81
N ALA A 69 15.51 -3.38 -3.37
CA ALA A 69 14.09 -3.43 -3.11
C ALA A 69 13.44 -2.09 -3.46
N GLY A 70 12.26 -2.13 -4.06
CA GLY A 70 11.51 -0.95 -4.46
C GLY A 70 10.00 -1.21 -4.46
N VAL A 71 9.26 -0.12 -4.29
CA VAL A 71 7.79 -0.10 -4.31
C VAL A 71 7.33 1.07 -5.16
N TRP A 72 6.37 0.82 -6.05
CA TRP A 72 5.75 1.81 -6.92
C TRP A 72 4.23 1.64 -6.97
N LEU A 73 3.53 2.75 -7.13
CA LEU A 73 2.11 2.73 -7.44
C LEU A 73 1.93 2.47 -8.94
N ILE A 74 1.02 1.55 -9.28
CA ILE A 74 0.69 1.16 -10.65
C ILE A 74 -0.83 1.09 -10.84
N ASP A 75 -1.27 0.93 -12.09
CA ASP A 75 -2.66 0.67 -12.49
C ASP A 75 -3.68 1.78 -12.12
N PHE A 76 -3.42 3.01 -12.58
CA PHE A 76 -4.32 4.16 -12.39
C PHE A 76 -5.53 4.19 -13.34
N GLY A 77 -5.87 3.07 -14.01
CA GLY A 77 -6.92 3.03 -15.03
C GLY A 77 -8.33 3.34 -14.52
N LYS A 78 -8.56 3.24 -13.20
CA LYS A 78 -9.81 3.61 -12.52
C LYS A 78 -9.62 4.77 -11.53
N THR A 79 -8.47 5.43 -11.55
CA THR A 79 -8.23 6.63 -10.75
C THR A 79 -8.91 7.81 -11.44
N THR A 80 -9.85 8.45 -10.75
CA THR A 80 -10.67 9.51 -11.34
C THR A 80 -10.60 10.79 -10.51
N PRO A 81 -10.58 11.97 -11.15
CA PRO A 81 -10.59 13.23 -10.41
C PRO A 81 -11.92 13.43 -9.67
N LEU A 82 -11.84 14.13 -8.55
CA LEU A 82 -13.00 14.60 -7.80
C LEU A 82 -13.59 15.87 -8.45
N PRO A 83 -14.86 16.22 -8.13
CA PRO A 83 -15.42 17.52 -8.49
C PRO A 83 -14.58 18.67 -7.91
N ASP A 84 -14.62 19.82 -8.57
CA ASP A 84 -13.80 20.98 -8.22
C ASP A 84 -13.93 21.36 -6.73
N GLY A 85 -12.78 21.51 -6.08
CA GLY A 85 -12.67 21.91 -4.67
C GLY A 85 -12.90 20.79 -3.65
N GLN A 86 -13.31 19.59 -4.07
CA GLN A 86 -13.41 18.44 -3.17
C GLN A 86 -12.05 17.77 -2.95
N ILE A 87 -11.87 17.21 -1.76
CA ILE A 87 -10.70 16.43 -1.38
C ILE A 87 -11.12 15.19 -0.59
N LEU A 88 -10.27 14.17 -0.59
CA LEU A 88 -10.40 12.98 0.26
C LEU A 88 -9.29 12.96 1.31
N ASP A 89 -9.57 12.34 2.45
CA ASP A 89 -8.55 12.04 3.46
C ASP A 89 -7.91 10.66 3.27
N HIS A 90 -8.52 9.80 2.44
CA HIS A 90 -8.08 8.46 2.09
C HIS A 90 -7.97 7.50 3.29
N ARG A 91 -8.58 7.84 4.44
CA ARG A 91 -8.50 7.10 5.70
C ARG A 91 -9.87 6.79 6.29
N ARG A 92 -10.83 7.72 6.21
CA ARG A 92 -12.16 7.52 6.78
C ARG A 92 -12.91 6.42 6.00
N PRO A 93 -13.86 5.73 6.64
CA PRO A 93 -14.61 4.67 5.99
C PRO A 93 -15.34 5.16 4.73
N TRP A 94 -15.39 4.30 3.72
CA TRP A 94 -16.24 4.51 2.56
C TRP A 94 -17.71 4.44 2.96
N GLU A 95 -18.47 5.41 2.47
CA GLU A 95 -19.93 5.48 2.54
C GLU A 95 -20.45 5.89 1.16
N GLU A 96 -21.59 5.36 0.75
CA GLU A 96 -22.16 5.68 -0.56
C GLU A 96 -22.35 7.20 -0.70
N GLY A 97 -21.66 7.78 -1.70
CA GLY A 97 -21.65 9.22 -1.97
C GLY A 97 -20.43 9.98 -1.46
N ASN A 98 -19.66 9.46 -0.49
CA ASN A 98 -18.48 10.16 0.05
C ASN A 98 -17.21 9.99 -0.80
N ARG A 99 -17.19 8.96 -1.67
CA ARG A 99 -16.10 8.59 -2.62
C ARG A 99 -14.76 8.25 -1.97
N GLU A 100 -14.72 7.98 -0.67
CA GLU A 100 -13.48 7.58 0.01
C GLU A 100 -12.99 6.22 -0.46
N ASP A 101 -11.69 6.09 -0.66
CA ASP A 101 -11.06 4.88 -1.19
C ASP A 101 -10.34 4.06 -0.10
N GLY A 102 -10.13 4.65 1.09
CA GLY A 102 -9.39 4.00 2.18
C GLY A 102 -7.94 3.68 1.82
N TYR A 103 -7.35 4.37 0.83
CA TYR A 103 -6.02 4.05 0.33
C TYR A 103 -4.93 4.19 1.41
N LEU A 104 -4.94 5.31 2.15
CA LEU A 104 -4.01 5.53 3.25
C LEU A 104 -4.31 4.61 4.44
N LEU A 105 -5.58 4.26 4.70
CA LEU A 105 -5.91 3.22 5.67
C LEU A 105 -5.26 1.88 5.30
N GLY A 106 -5.30 1.48 4.03
CA GLY A 106 -4.63 0.29 3.52
C GLY A 106 -3.10 0.37 3.67
N LEU A 107 -2.52 1.51 3.31
CA LEU A 107 -1.08 1.75 3.42
C LEU A 107 -0.58 1.75 4.88
N ASP A 108 -1.32 2.37 5.79
CA ASP A 108 -1.01 2.40 7.23
C ASP A 108 -1.04 0.98 7.81
N ASN A 109 -2.05 0.18 7.46
CA ASN A 109 -2.13 -1.23 7.85
C ASN A 109 -0.97 -2.05 7.29
N LEU A 110 -0.59 -1.82 6.03
CA LEU A 110 0.50 -2.54 5.38
C LEU A 110 1.86 -2.21 6.01
N ILE A 111 2.13 -0.93 6.31
CA ILE A 111 3.31 -0.50 7.05
C ILE A 111 3.34 -1.18 8.42
N ALA A 112 2.21 -1.20 9.15
CA ALA A 112 2.14 -1.84 10.45
C ALA A 112 2.40 -3.36 10.39
N ILE A 113 1.91 -4.05 9.35
CA ILE A 113 2.16 -5.49 9.14
C ILE A 113 3.65 -5.76 8.90
N LEU A 114 4.27 -5.01 7.98
CA LEU A 114 5.70 -5.18 7.68
C LEU A 114 6.58 -4.79 8.88
N ALA A 115 6.17 -3.81 9.67
CA ALA A 115 6.87 -3.42 10.89
C ALA A 115 6.83 -4.54 11.93
N SER A 116 5.65 -5.15 12.15
CA SER A 116 5.53 -6.32 13.02
C SER A 116 6.34 -7.52 12.51
N LEU A 117 6.50 -7.67 11.20
CA LEU A 117 7.36 -8.72 10.64
C LEU A 117 8.85 -8.43 10.89
N ALA A 118 9.26 -7.16 10.85
CA ALA A 118 10.66 -6.76 11.08
C ALA A 118 11.09 -6.88 12.55
N GLU A 119 10.13 -6.90 13.47
CA GLU A 119 10.35 -7.09 14.92
C GLU A 119 10.34 -8.56 15.36
N ARG A 120 10.04 -9.50 14.46
CA ARG A 120 10.07 -10.94 14.72
C ARG A 120 11.48 -11.52 14.61
#